data_AF-A0A349E3K9-F1
#
_entry.id   AF-A0A349E3K9-F1
#
_cell.length_a   1.000
_cell.length_b   1.000
_cell.length_c   1.000
_cell.angle_alpha   90.00
_cell.angle_beta   90.00
_cell.angle_gamma   90.00
#
_symmetry.space_group_name_H-M   'P 1'
#
loop_
_entity.id
_entity.type
_entity.pdbx_description
1 polymer ?
#
loop_
_entity_poly.entity_id
_entity_poly.type
_entity_poly.pdbx_seq_one_letter_code
_entity_poly.pdbx_strand_id
1 'polypeptide(L)' 'MEQIKEIELFTKKIPLTFDENGNSLNTLDIEKIKDEIGDKEIDLRSLTINQTETYIMATFRVYDKSENAKSIGFGG' A
#
# COMPACT_ATOMS: atom_id res chain seq x y z
N MET A 1 6.90 14.42 25.96
CA MET A 1 7.61 14.39 24.67
C MET A 1 7.02 13.23 23.90
N GLU A 2 6.09 13.50 22.98
CA GLU A 2 5.49 12.46 22.13
C GLU A 2 6.56 11.90 21.21
N GLN A 3 6.91 10.64 21.40
CA GLN A 3 7.72 9.89 20.45
C GLN A 3 6.88 9.76 19.17
N ILE A 4 7.28 10.49 18.14
CA ILE A 4 6.77 10.26 16.79
C ILE A 4 7.26 8.86 16.44
N LYS A 5 6.39 7.84 16.59
CA LYS A 5 6.66 6.49 16.08
C LYS A 5 6.99 6.67 14.60
N GLU A 6 8.20 6.31 14.20
CA GLU A 6 8.67 6.46 12.83
C GLU A 6 7.75 5.63 11.93
N ILE A 7 6.89 6.30 11.16
CA ILE A 7 6.01 5.62 10.22
C ILE A 7 6.82 5.41 8.95
N GLU A 8 7.26 4.17 8.72
CA GLU A 8 7.94 3.80 7.50
C GLU A 8 6.95 3.88 6.32
N LEU A 9 7.38 4.48 5.22
CA LEU A 9 6.59 4.55 3.99
C LEU A 9 7.16 3.58 2.98
N PHE A 10 6.31 2.67 2.51
CA PHE A 10 6.64 1.73 1.44
C PHE A 10 5.89 2.13 0.18
N THR A 11 6.61 2.53 -0.87
CA THR A 11 6.01 2.91 -2.15
C THR A 11 6.36 1.90 -3.21
N LYS A 12 5.34 1.36 -3.89
CA LYS A 12 5.48 0.38 -4.97
C LYS A 12 4.95 0.94 -6.27
N LYS A 13 5.77 0.88 -7.32
CA LYS A 13 5.37 1.16 -8.70
C LYS A 13 4.80 -0.09 -9.33
N ILE A 14 3.58 0.00 -9.84
CA ILE A 14 2.83 -1.10 -10.44
C ILE A 14 2.52 -0.71 -11.88
N PRO A 15 3.15 -1.34 -12.88
CA PRO A 15 2.93 -1.00 -14.29
C PRO A 15 1.48 -1.31 -14.68
N LEU A 16 0.75 -0.36 -15.26
CA LEU A 16 -0.62 -0.54 -15.74
C LEU A 16 -0.61 -1.44 -16.96
N THR A 17 -1.05 -2.67 -16.76
CA THR A 17 -1.33 -3.64 -17.81
C THR A 17 -2.83 -3.74 -17.99
N PHE A 18 -3.27 -3.67 -19.24
CA PHE A 18 -4.68 -3.77 -19.62
C PHE A 18 -4.88 -5.03 -20.45
N ASP A 19 -5.98 -5.73 -20.19
CA ASP A 19 -6.46 -6.82 -21.02
C ASP A 19 -7.02 -6.29 -22.36
N GLU A 20 -7.27 -7.19 -23.32
CA GLU A 20 -7.89 -6.87 -24.62
C GLU A 20 -9.26 -6.17 -24.48
N ASN A 21 -9.92 -6.35 -23.33
CA ASN A 21 -11.20 -5.71 -22.99
C ASN A 21 -11.06 -4.34 -22.30
N GLY A 22 -9.84 -3.81 -22.14
CA GLY A 22 -9.57 -2.54 -21.45
C GLY A 22 -9.65 -2.60 -19.92
N ASN A 23 -9.73 -3.80 -19.35
CA ASN A 23 -9.73 -4.00 -17.90
C ASN A 23 -8.28 -4.00 -17.37
N SER A 24 -8.03 -3.28 -16.28
CA SER A 24 -6.75 -3.33 -15.58
C SER A 24 -6.50 -4.74 -15.03
N LEU A 25 -5.45 -5.41 -15.50
CA LEU A 25 -5.01 -6.72 -14.99
C LEU A 25 -4.19 -6.61 -13.70
N ASN A 26 -3.87 -5.38 -13.31
CA ASN A 26 -3.07 -5.09 -12.14
C ASN A 26 -3.76 -5.51 -10.86
N THR A 27 -3.26 -6.58 -10.26
CA THR A 27 -3.64 -6.98 -8.91
C THR A 27 -2.54 -6.56 -7.95
N LEU A 28 -2.92 -5.84 -6.91
CA LEU A 28 -2.02 -5.47 -5.83
C LEU A 28 -2.05 -6.59 -4.79
N ASP A 29 -1.01 -7.42 -4.81
CA ASP A 29 -0.90 -8.57 -3.93
C ASP A 29 -0.36 -8.14 -2.55
N ILE A 30 -1.27 -8.01 -1.59
CA ILE A 30 -0.97 -7.56 -0.23
C ILE A 30 -0.09 -8.57 0.51
N GLU A 31 -0.23 -9.86 0.22
CA GLU A 31 0.56 -10.93 0.85
C GLU A 31 2.03 -10.83 0.43
N LYS A 32 2.32 -10.64 -0.86
CA LYS A 32 3.68 -10.34 -1.33
C LYS A 32 4.27 -9.08 -0.73
N ILE A 33 3.47 -8.04 -0.53
CA ILE A 33 3.95 -6.80 0.09
C ILE A 33 4.32 -7.05 1.55
N LYS A 34 3.50 -7.81 2.30
CA LYS A 34 3.80 -8.20 3.68
C LYS A 34 5.04 -9.09 3.80
N ASP A 35 5.28 -9.96 2.81
CA ASP A 35 6.51 -10.75 2.71
C ASP A 35 7.74 -9.86 2.49
N GLU A 36 7.64 -8.84 1.61
CA GLU A 36 8.73 -7.90 1.29
C GLU A 36 9.13 -7.00 2.47
N ILE A 37 8.15 -6.55 3.27
CA ILE A 37 8.36 -5.63 4.41
C ILE A 37 8.53 -6.36 5.77
N GLY A 38 8.35 -7.68 5.80
CA GLY A 38 8.59 -8.55 6.96
C GLY A 38 7.50 -8.58 8.03
N ASP A 39 6.35 -9.22 7.77
CA ASP A 39 5.18 -9.41 8.67
C ASP A 39 4.70 -8.14 9.40
N LYS A 40 5.05 -6.96 8.88
CA LYS A 40 4.55 -5.68 9.37
C LYS A 40 3.13 -5.45 8.88
N GLU A 41 2.38 -4.64 9.62
CA GLU A 41 1.07 -4.20 9.16
C GLU A 41 1.21 -3.08 8.13
N ILE A 42 0.26 -3.03 7.18
CA ILE A 42 0.21 -1.99 6.17
C ILE A 42 -1.14 -1.31 6.11
N ASP A 43 -1.09 0.01 5.93
CA ASP A 43 -2.25 0.85 5.65
C ASP A 43 -2.02 1.56 4.31
N LEU A 44 -2.97 1.47 3.39
CA LEU A 44 -2.88 2.16 2.10
C LEU A 44 -3.07 3.66 2.36
N ARG A 45 -2.00 4.43 2.21
CA ARG A 45 -2.04 5.88 2.43
C ARG A 45 -2.49 6.63 1.20
N SER A 46 -1.95 6.27 0.05
CA SER A 46 -2.21 6.99 -1.19
C SER A 46 -1.99 6.10 -2.40
N LEU A 47 -2.84 6.32 -3.41
CA LEU A 47 -2.75 5.65 -4.69
C LEU A 47 -2.77 6.73 -5.78
N THR A 48 -1.70 6.80 -6.56
CA THR A 48 -1.54 7.77 -7.65
C THR A 48 -1.48 7.02 -8.96
N ILE A 49 -2.39 7.34 -9.87
CA ILE A 49 -2.46 6.75 -11.20
C ILE A 49 -1.83 7.73 -12.17
N ASN A 50 -0.73 7.33 -12.79
CA ASN A 50 -0.13 8.06 -13.89
C ASN A 50 -0.54 7.39 -15.20
N GLN A 51 -1.55 7.97 -15.86
CA GLN A 51 -2.07 7.45 -17.13
C GLN A 51 -1.09 7.72 -18.29
N THR A 52 -0.35 8.82 -18.24
CA THR A 52 0.63 9.18 -19.28
C THR A 52 1.77 8.18 -19.36
N GLU A 53 2.24 7.73 -18.19
CA GLU A 53 3.36 6.78 -18.10
C GLU A 53 2.88 5.35 -17.79
N THR A 54 1.57 5.09 -17.84
CA THR A 54 0.94 3.78 -17.62
C THR A 54 1.45 3.06 -16.37
N TYR A 55 1.39 3.72 -15.21
CA TYR A 55 1.68 3.07 -13.93
C TYR A 55 0.80 3.58 -12.79
N ILE A 56 0.65 2.76 -11.77
CA ILE A 56 0.09 3.11 -10.46
C ILE A 56 1.24 3.17 -9.47
N MET A 57 1.30 4.23 -8.68
CA MET A 57 2.10 4.27 -7.46
C MET A 57 1.17 4.05 -6.27
N ALA A 58 1.42 2.99 -5.52
CA ALA A 58 0.75 2.73 -4.27
C ALA A 58 1.73 2.97 -3.12
N THR A 59 1.36 3.86 -2.21
CA THR A 59 2.14 4.18 -1.01
C THR A 59 1.42 3.65 0.20
N PHE A 60 2.13 2.82 0.95
CA PHE A 60 1.68 2.18 2.17
C PHE A 60 2.42 2.78 3.36
N ARG A 61 1.70 2.92 4.47
CA ARG A 61 2.30 3.10 5.78
C ARG A 61 2.58 1.74 6.35
N VAL A 62 3.80 1.53 6.79
CA VAL A 62 4.24 0.29 7.41
C VAL A 62 4.42 0.57 8.90
N TYR A 63 3.83 -0.28 9.72
CA TYR A 63 3.95 -0.19 11.18
C TYR A 63 4.13 -1.57 11.78
N ASP A 64 4.93 -1.61 12.85
CA ASP A 64 5.17 -2.84 13.57
C ASP A 64 3.87 -3.32 14.25
N LYS A 65 3.64 -4.64 14.22
CA LYS A 65 2.48 -5.29 14.87
C LYS A 65 2.47 -5.05 16.39
N SER A 66 3.61 -4.63 16.96
CA SER A 66 3.72 -4.26 18.37
C SER A 66 2.93 -2.97 18.68
N GLU A 67 1.71 -3.15 19.18
CA GLU A 67 0.88 -2.16 19.87
C GLU A 67 0.22 -1.05 19.04
N ASN A 68 -0.22 -1.30 17.80
CA ASN A 68 -1.06 -0.32 17.09
C ASN A 68 -2.33 -0.87 16.42
N ALA A 69 -2.74 -2.09 16.77
CA ALA A 69 -4.04 -2.66 16.39
C ALA A 69 -5.23 -2.05 17.18
N LYS A 70 -5.16 -0.76 17.52
CA LYS A 70 -6.31 0.02 18.00
C LYS A 70 -6.59 1.13 16.99
N SER A 71 -7.67 0.94 16.24
CA SER A 71 -8.43 1.97 15.53
C SER A 71 -7.89 2.40 14.16
N ILE A 72 -8.10 1.55 13.16
CA ILE A 72 -8.66 2.02 11.88
C ILE A 72 -9.94 1.20 11.65
N GLY A 73 -10.93 1.44 12.50
CA GLY A 73 -12.30 1.06 12.20
C GLY A 73 -12.77 1.95 11.05
N PHE A 74 -13.06 1.34 9.90
CA PHE A 74 -13.93 1.97 8.92
C PHE A 74 -15.30 2.12 9.58
N GLY A 75 -15.59 3.32 10.08
CA GLY A 75 -16.89 3.67 10.59
C GLY A 75 -17.93 3.56 9.48
N GLY A 76 -18.97 2.79 9.75
CA GLY A 76 -20.25 2.76 9.05
C GLY A 76 -21.36 2.71 10.09
#